data_AF-A0A2V9LY47-F1
#
_entry.id   AF-A0A2V9LY47-F1
#
_cell.length_a   1.000
_cell.length_b   1.000
_cell.length_c   1.000
_cell.angle_alpha   90.00
_cell.angle_beta   90.00
_cell.angle_gamma   90.00
#
_symmetry.space_group_name_H-M   'P 1'
#
loop_
_entity.id
_entity.type
_entity.pdbx_description
1 polymer ?
#
loop_
_entity_poly.entity_id
_entity_poly.type
_entity_poly.pdbx_seq_one_letter_code
_entity_poly.pdbx_strand_id
1 'polypeptide(L)'
;MSKRELGRVEVLARVKSNAMRWVDAAVLMAVSYRRGKRLWKRYRDVGARSLKHRSAGRRSNRAYAEKFRRKVLGLVREKYGGPVGERFGPTLAAEQLASEDGQRVDLTVARGAVRIQF
;
A
#
# COMPACT_ATOMS: atom_id res chain seq x y z
N MET A 1 9.82 -1.05 1.76
CA MET A 1 9.39 -2.31 2.39
C MET A 1 8.55 -1.94 3.60
N SER A 2 7.52 -2.71 3.92
CA SER A 2 6.73 -2.49 5.13
C SER A 2 7.53 -2.85 6.38
N LYS A 3 7.15 -2.32 7.56
CA LYS A 3 7.75 -2.70 8.86
C LYS A 3 7.78 -4.22 9.06
N ARG A 4 6.70 -4.90 8.67
CA ARG A 4 6.59 -6.37 8.74
C ARG A 4 7.58 -7.09 7.83
N GLU A 5 7.85 -6.57 6.63
CA GLU A 5 8.84 -7.14 5.73
C GLU A 5 10.26 -6.94 6.25
N LEU A 6 10.56 -5.78 6.83
CA LEU A 6 11.85 -5.49 7.46
C LEU A 6 12.10 -6.40 8.67
N GLY A 7 11.11 -6.56 9.56
CA GLY A 7 11.25 -7.49 10.69
C GLY A 7 11.54 -8.93 10.25
N ARG A 8 10.97 -9.37 9.12
CA ARG A 8 11.30 -10.69 8.55
C ARG A 8 12.73 -10.78 8.01
N VAL A 9 13.26 -9.69 7.44
CA VAL A 9 14.67 -9.64 7.01
C VAL A 9 15.59 -9.86 8.21
N GLU A 10 15.33 -9.16 9.31
CA GLU A 10 16.12 -9.26 10.54
C GLU A 10 16.06 -10.67 11.14
N VAL A 11 14.86 -11.23 11.29
CA VAL A 11 14.68 -12.60 11.80
C VAL A 11 15.41 -13.62 10.92
N LEU A 12 15.28 -13.53 9.59
CA LEU A 12 15.97 -14.46 8.69
C LEU A 12 17.49 -14.23 8.65
N ALA A 13 17.98 -13.02 8.91
CA ALA A 13 19.41 -12.76 9.06
C ALA A 13 19.97 -13.49 10.29
N ARG A 14 19.25 -13.46 11.42
CA ARG A 14 19.63 -14.20 12.66
C ARG A 14 19.59 -15.72 12.47
N VAL A 15 18.64 -16.22 11.68
CA VAL A 15 18.62 -17.65 11.29
C VAL A 15 19.81 -17.99 10.40
N LYS A 16 20.18 -17.11 9.44
CA LYS A 16 21.33 -17.31 8.56
C LYS A 16 22.66 -17.32 9.32
N SER A 17 22.79 -16.52 10.38
CA SER A 17 23.97 -16.48 11.24
C SER A 17 23.99 -17.57 12.32
N ASN A 18 23.09 -18.56 12.25
CA ASN A 18 22.91 -19.60 13.28
C ASN A 18 22.64 -19.06 14.71
N ALA A 19 22.26 -17.79 14.84
CA ALA A 19 21.96 -17.15 16.12
C ALA A 19 20.51 -17.37 16.58
N MET A 20 19.68 -18.01 15.74
CA MET A 20 18.26 -18.26 16.03
C MET A 20 17.80 -19.56 15.38
N ARG A 21 17.03 -20.36 16.13
CA ARG A 21 16.42 -21.59 15.62
C ARG A 21 15.24 -21.27 14.72
N TRP A 22 14.97 -22.18 13.78
CA TRP A 22 13.89 -22.02 12.80
C TRP A 22 12.49 -21.92 13.44
N VAL A 23 12.26 -22.68 14.53
CA VAL A 23 10.95 -22.71 15.22
C VAL A 23 10.62 -21.33 15.79
N ASP A 24 11.58 -20.70 16.49
CA ASP A 24 11.42 -19.37 17.07
C ASP A 24 11.23 -18.31 15.98
N ALA A 25 12.00 -18.41 14.90
CA ALA A 25 11.87 -17.51 13.75
C ALA A 25 10.47 -17.56 13.11
N ALA A 26 9.86 -18.75 13.01
CA ALA A 26 8.51 -18.90 12.47
C ALA A 26 7.45 -18.22 13.35
N VAL A 27 7.59 -18.32 14.67
CA VAL A 27 6.74 -17.63 15.66
C VAL A 27 6.90 -16.11 15.53
N LEU A 28 8.13 -15.59 15.54
CA LEU A 28 8.40 -14.15 15.44
C LEU A 28 7.90 -13.55 14.11
N MET A 29 7.98 -14.30 13.01
CA MET A 29 7.47 -13.85 11.71
C MET A 29 5.93 -13.96 11.59
N ALA A 30 5.27 -14.64 12.53
CA ALA A 30 3.86 -15.02 12.51
C ALA A 30 3.46 -15.64 11.16
N VAL A 31 4.17 -16.72 10.76
CA VAL A 31 3.92 -17.45 9.52
C VAL A 31 3.85 -18.94 9.76
N SER A 32 3.00 -19.62 8.99
CA SER A 32 3.01 -21.09 8.97
C SER A 32 4.35 -21.63 8.46
N TYR A 33 4.71 -22.84 8.88
CA TYR A 33 5.96 -23.50 8.52
C TYR A 33 6.24 -23.48 7.01
N ARG A 34 5.25 -23.89 6.19
CA ARG A 34 5.35 -23.90 4.71
C ARG A 34 5.62 -22.50 4.15
N ARG A 35 4.95 -21.46 4.67
CA ARG A 35 5.15 -20.07 4.23
C ARG A 35 6.53 -19.57 4.64
N GLY A 36 6.97 -19.89 5.85
CA GLY A 36 8.31 -19.62 6.33
C GLY A 36 9.37 -20.23 5.43
N LYS A 37 9.31 -21.54 5.14
CA LYS A 37 10.31 -22.23 4.29
C LYS A 37 10.39 -21.62 2.89
N ARG A 38 9.26 -21.19 2.32
CA ARG A 38 9.24 -20.44 1.04
C ARG A 38 9.91 -19.07 1.13
N LEU A 39 9.71 -18.33 2.23
CA LEU A 39 10.42 -17.07 2.48
C LEU A 39 11.92 -17.31 2.61
N TRP A 40 12.31 -18.34 3.37
CA TRP A 40 13.71 -18.71 3.58
C TRP A 40 14.42 -19.09 2.28
N LYS A 41 13.79 -19.93 1.44
CA LYS A 41 14.35 -20.29 0.13
C LYS A 41 14.66 -19.03 -0.69
N ARG A 42 13.68 -18.15 -0.85
CA ARG A 42 13.86 -16.89 -1.61
C ARG A 42 14.90 -15.96 -0.99
N TYR A 43 14.96 -15.89 0.34
CA TYR A 43 15.93 -15.08 1.06
C TYR A 43 17.36 -15.58 0.86
N ARG A 44 17.57 -16.90 0.79
CA ARG A 44 18.88 -17.47 0.47
C ARG A 44 19.31 -17.14 -0.96
N ASP A 45 18.38 -17.18 -1.90
CA ASP A 45 18.68 -16.99 -3.33
C ASP A 45 18.97 -15.52 -3.67
N VAL A 46 18.18 -14.57 -3.14
CA VAL A 46 18.18 -13.15 -3.57
C VAL A 46 18.35 -12.17 -2.39
N GLY A 47 18.47 -12.67 -1.16
CA GLY A 47 18.66 -11.84 0.04
C GLY A 47 17.41 -11.08 0.48
N ALA A 48 17.62 -9.98 1.21
CA ALA A 48 16.54 -9.16 1.79
C ALA A 48 15.55 -8.62 0.76
N ARG A 49 16.01 -8.32 -0.47
CA ARG A 49 15.17 -7.81 -1.58
C ARG A 49 14.04 -8.77 -1.93
N SER A 50 14.25 -10.07 -1.73
CA SER A 50 13.26 -11.13 -2.01
C SER A 50 12.00 -11.07 -1.14
N LEU A 51 12.08 -10.39 0.02
CA LEU A 51 10.99 -10.27 0.98
C LEU A 51 10.13 -9.04 0.73
N LYS A 52 10.57 -8.12 -0.15
CA LYS A 52 9.73 -7.02 -0.62
C LYS A 52 8.57 -7.59 -1.41
N HIS A 53 7.35 -7.16 -1.09
CA HIS A 53 6.16 -7.54 -1.83
C HIS A 53 6.35 -7.21 -3.32
N ARG A 54 6.08 -8.17 -4.21
CA ARG A 54 6.38 -8.04 -5.64
C ARG A 54 5.58 -6.92 -6.32
N SER A 55 4.38 -6.65 -5.84
CA SER A 55 3.56 -5.53 -6.34
C SER A 55 3.86 -4.21 -5.64
N ALA A 56 4.76 -4.15 -4.66
CA ALA A 56 5.10 -2.89 -4.00
C ALA A 56 5.75 -1.93 -5.00
N GLY A 57 5.12 -0.79 -5.22
CA GLY A 57 5.51 0.20 -6.24
C GLY A 57 4.92 -0.06 -7.62
N ARG A 58 4.26 -1.20 -7.85
CA ARG A 58 3.53 -1.46 -9.10
C ARG A 58 2.13 -0.86 -9.01
N ARG A 59 1.74 -0.12 -10.03
CA ARG A 59 0.36 0.38 -10.18
C ARG A 59 -0.60 -0.78 -10.46
N SER A 60 -1.80 -0.71 -9.88
CA SER A 60 -2.87 -1.68 -10.14
C SER A 60 -3.33 -1.60 -11.59
N ASN A 61 -3.68 -2.74 -12.20
CA ASN A 61 -4.27 -2.77 -13.55
C ASN A 61 -5.61 -2.00 -13.62
N ARG A 62 -6.31 -1.85 -12.49
CA ARG A 62 -7.56 -1.07 -12.40
C ARG A 62 -7.36 0.41 -12.07
N ALA A 63 -6.11 0.85 -11.88
CA ALA A 63 -5.86 2.23 -11.53
C ALA A 63 -6.09 3.14 -12.75
N TYR A 64 -6.86 4.20 -12.57
CA TYR A 64 -7.05 5.24 -13.59
C TYR A 64 -5.73 5.81 -14.09
N ALA A 65 -5.70 6.19 -15.37
CA ALA A 65 -4.60 6.90 -16.01
C ALA A 65 -4.11 8.06 -15.15
N GLU A 66 -2.80 8.30 -15.12
CA GLU A 66 -2.20 9.34 -14.28
C GLU A 66 -2.76 10.73 -14.61
N LYS A 67 -2.96 11.01 -15.91
CA LYS A 67 -3.60 12.24 -16.39
C LYS A 67 -5.01 12.44 -15.80
N PHE A 68 -5.83 11.38 -15.80
CA PHE A 68 -7.17 11.42 -15.22
C PHE A 68 -7.12 11.63 -13.71
N ARG A 69 -6.24 10.91 -13.02
CA ARG A 69 -6.05 11.08 -11.57
C ARG A 69 -5.63 12.50 -11.22
N ARG A 70 -4.70 13.11 -11.96
CA ARG A 70 -4.28 14.50 -11.76
C ARG A 70 -5.44 15.48 -11.99
N LYS A 71 -6.25 15.27 -13.03
CA LYS A 71 -7.46 16.07 -13.29
C LYS A 71 -8.43 16.02 -12.10
N VAL A 72 -8.76 14.81 -11.63
CA VAL A 72 -9.66 14.61 -10.48
C VAL A 72 -9.10 15.26 -9.22
N LEU A 73 -7.81 15.10 -8.93
CA LEU A 73 -7.17 15.73 -7.78
C LEU A 73 -7.20 17.27 -7.85
N GLY A 74 -7.06 17.84 -9.05
CA GLY A 74 -7.21 19.27 -9.28
C GLY A 74 -8.61 19.76 -8.95
N LEU A 75 -9.63 19.12 -9.53
CA LEU A 75 -11.04 19.46 -9.30
C LEU A 75 -11.43 19.37 -7.83
N VAL A 76 -11.03 18.28 -7.14
CA VAL A 76 -11.29 18.13 -5.70
C VAL A 76 -10.61 19.22 -4.89
N ARG A 77 -9.39 19.65 -5.27
CA ARG A 77 -8.68 20.72 -4.56
C ARG A 77 -9.34 22.09 -4.77
N GLU A 78 -9.77 22.35 -5.99
CA GLU A 78 -10.28 23.66 -6.43
C GLU A 78 -11.72 23.90 -5.97
N LYS A 79 -12.60 22.92 -6.14
CA LYS A 79 -14.04 23.06 -5.89
C LYS A 79 -14.50 22.52 -4.55
N TYR A 80 -13.87 21.44 -4.10
CA TYR A 80 -14.36 20.64 -2.97
C TYR A 80 -13.35 20.57 -1.81
N GLY A 81 -12.29 21.39 -1.90
CA GLY A 81 -11.26 21.60 -0.89
C GLY A 81 -11.68 22.65 0.13
N GLY A 82 -10.98 22.71 1.27
CA GLY A 82 -11.27 23.71 2.31
C GLY A 82 -10.76 23.33 3.71
N PRO A 83 -11.00 24.18 4.72
CA PRO A 83 -10.76 23.90 6.13
C PRO A 83 -11.53 22.66 6.64
N VAL A 84 -11.09 22.09 7.76
CA VAL A 84 -11.80 20.99 8.43
C VAL A 84 -13.16 21.50 8.89
N GLY A 85 -14.24 21.04 8.23
CA GLY A 85 -15.62 21.47 8.47
C GLY A 85 -16.35 21.89 7.20
N GLU A 86 -15.64 22.56 6.28
CA GLU A 86 -16.18 23.02 4.99
C GLU A 86 -15.81 22.07 3.84
N ARG A 87 -14.75 21.27 4.01
CA ARG A 87 -14.32 20.32 2.99
C ARG A 87 -15.28 19.15 2.83
N PHE A 88 -15.51 18.74 1.59
CA PHE A 88 -16.34 17.59 1.29
C PHE A 88 -15.67 16.29 1.72
N GLY A 89 -16.45 15.41 2.33
CA GLY A 89 -16.06 14.03 2.57
C GLY A 89 -15.83 13.27 1.26
N PRO A 90 -15.09 12.15 1.29
CA PRO A 90 -14.74 11.41 0.07
C PRO A 90 -15.95 10.84 -0.68
N THR A 91 -17.07 10.60 0.00
CA THR A 91 -18.31 10.17 -0.63
C THR A 91 -18.96 11.33 -1.38
N LEU A 92 -19.17 12.46 -0.70
CA LEU A 92 -19.78 13.66 -1.29
C LEU A 92 -18.94 14.20 -2.46
N ALA A 93 -17.61 14.19 -2.33
CA ALA A 93 -16.71 14.57 -3.41
C ALA A 93 -16.87 13.66 -4.65
N ALA A 94 -17.08 12.34 -4.46
CA ALA A 94 -17.29 11.42 -5.58
C ALA A 94 -18.65 11.64 -6.27
N GLU A 95 -19.69 11.93 -5.50
CA GLU A 95 -21.02 12.25 -6.01
C GLU A 95 -21.00 13.55 -6.83
N GLN A 96 -20.38 14.60 -6.31
CA GLN A 96 -20.33 15.88 -7.00
C GLN A 96 -19.41 15.87 -8.22
N LEU A 97 -18.28 15.15 -8.17
CA LEU A 97 -17.48 14.88 -9.37
C LEU A 97 -18.27 14.16 -10.47
N ALA A 98 -19.17 13.24 -10.10
CA ALA A 98 -19.99 12.52 -11.07
C ALA A 98 -21.12 13.39 -11.63
N SER A 99 -21.72 14.24 -10.78
CA SER A 99 -22.86 15.10 -11.13
C SER A 99 -22.45 16.35 -11.92
N GLU A 100 -21.50 17.13 -11.39
CA GLU A 100 -21.14 18.45 -11.93
C GLU A 100 -20.04 18.38 -12.99
N ASP A 101 -19.05 17.49 -12.80
CA ASP A 101 -17.86 17.41 -13.66
C ASP A 101 -17.89 16.21 -14.63
N GLY A 102 -18.93 15.38 -14.56
CA GLY A 102 -19.11 14.17 -15.37
C GLY A 102 -18.00 13.12 -15.16
N GLN A 103 -17.22 13.22 -14.08
CA GLN A 103 -16.10 12.32 -13.79
C GLN A 103 -16.54 11.25 -12.78
N ARG A 104 -16.87 10.05 -13.24
CA ARG A 104 -17.16 8.92 -12.35
C ARG A 104 -15.87 8.33 -11.77
N VAL A 105 -15.69 8.51 -10.47
CA VAL A 105 -14.54 8.00 -9.72
C VAL A 105 -14.96 6.99 -8.67
N ASP A 106 -14.17 5.92 -8.52
CA ASP A 106 -14.34 4.99 -7.40
C ASP A 106 -14.04 5.70 -6.06
N LEU A 107 -14.81 5.35 -5.02
CA LEU A 107 -14.66 5.86 -3.66
C LEU A 107 -13.22 5.70 -3.13
N THR A 108 -12.49 4.67 -3.56
CA THR A 108 -11.08 4.45 -3.21
C THR A 108 -10.19 5.60 -3.68
N VAL A 109 -10.46 6.13 -4.87
CA VAL A 109 -9.73 7.26 -5.45
C VAL A 109 -10.12 8.55 -4.75
N ALA A 110 -11.41 8.75 -4.49
CA ALA A 110 -11.90 9.93 -3.76
C ALA A 110 -11.34 9.97 -2.32
N ARG A 111 -11.33 8.84 -1.61
CA ARG A 111 -10.66 8.70 -0.29
C ARG A 111 -9.18 9.05 -0.36
N GLY A 112 -8.47 8.55 -1.38
CA GLY A 112 -7.07 8.88 -1.58
C GLY A 112 -6.85 10.37 -1.88
N ALA A 113 -7.71 10.97 -2.70
CA ALA A 113 -7.67 12.38 -3.05
C ALA A 113 -7.85 13.28 -1.83
N VAL A 114 -8.91 13.03 -1.06
CA VAL A 114 -9.23 13.79 0.14
C VAL A 114 -8.14 13.61 1.20
N ARG A 115 -7.64 12.38 1.41
CA ARG A 115 -6.60 12.08 2.41
C ARG A 115 -5.22 12.69 2.11
N ILE A 116 -4.87 12.93 0.85
CA ILE A 116 -3.57 13.53 0.47
C ILE A 116 -3.60 15.06 0.60
N GLN A 117 -4.78 15.67 0.66
CA GLN A 117 -4.96 17.12 0.69
C GLN A 117 -5.07 17.70 2.10
N PHE A 118 -4.80 16.93 3.15
CA PHE A 118 -4.79 17.36 4.56
C PHE A 118 -3.50 16.92 5.24
#